data_AF-F0H7C3-F1
#
_entry.id   AF-F0H7C3-F1
#
_cell.length_a   1.000
_cell.length_b   1.000
_cell.length_c   1.000
_cell.angle_alpha   90.00
_cell.angle_beta   90.00
_cell.angle_gamma   90.00
#
_symmetry.space_group_name_H-M   'P 1'
#
loop_
_entity.id
_entity.type
_entity.pdbx_description
1 polymer ?
#
loop_
_entity_poly.entity_id
_entity_poly.type
_entity_poly.pdbx_seq_one_letter_code
_entity_poly.pdbx_strand_id
1 'polypeptide(L)'
;MPYIRRGRLPQQTGSAENLMPTPPGSFSCRPPSGRTAREGLQGKHVSDKEHQVKPKTPRTMMKKVNIVMKATHAWTQEDEKRLTARLVDNFYDLINRSEEDGLYWTASQCDLIELAHIVWTSGALMDRRGRPMDFQTIVHHICRVLHVHEPRNPSSVVSAVRARKNVRVGPLRERYMQLVTKAHIQDPMRLEIRRGRRPGRTF
;
A
#
# COMPACT_ATOMS: atom_id res chain seq x y z
N MET A 1 -13.68 1.36 -32.67
CA MET A 1 -15.08 1.74 -32.34
C MET A 1 -15.37 1.46 -30.86
N PRO A 2 -15.27 2.49 -29.99
CA PRO A 2 -15.23 2.37 -28.53
C PRO A 2 -16.60 2.57 -27.88
N TYR A 3 -16.88 1.90 -26.74
CA TYR A 3 -17.95 2.24 -25.79
C TYR A 3 -17.70 1.60 -24.42
N ILE A 4 -16.69 2.07 -23.68
CA ILE A 4 -16.63 1.88 -22.23
C ILE A 4 -17.26 3.11 -21.59
N ARG A 5 -17.97 2.96 -20.45
CA ARG A 5 -18.58 4.09 -19.74
C ARG A 5 -17.83 4.37 -18.44
N ARG A 6 -17.63 5.66 -18.13
CA ARG A 6 -17.20 6.09 -16.80
C ARG A 6 -18.39 5.92 -15.84
N GLY A 7 -18.27 5.01 -14.89
CA GLY A 7 -19.19 4.88 -13.78
C GLY A 7 -19.03 6.05 -12.80
N ARG A 8 -20.11 6.43 -12.10
CA ARG A 8 -20.00 7.33 -10.94
C ARG A 8 -19.27 6.58 -9.84
N LEU A 9 -18.19 7.15 -9.30
CA LEU A 9 -17.51 6.61 -8.11
C LEU A 9 -18.56 6.42 -6.99
N PRO A 10 -18.66 5.23 -6.38
CA PRO A 10 -19.61 5.02 -5.31
C PRO A 10 -19.28 5.94 -4.14
N GLN A 11 -20.24 6.76 -3.74
CA GLN A 11 -20.14 7.48 -2.48
C GLN A 11 -20.19 6.44 -1.36
N GLN A 12 -19.11 6.30 -0.59
CA GLN A 12 -19.13 5.50 0.63
C GLN A 12 -19.97 6.25 1.68
N THR A 13 -21.28 6.07 1.63
CA THR A 13 -22.12 6.17 2.83
C THR A 13 -21.66 5.08 3.80
N GLY A 14 -21.50 5.43 5.08
CA GLY A 14 -20.92 4.55 6.08
C GLY A 14 -21.73 3.28 6.38
N SER A 15 -21.16 2.46 7.26
CA SER A 15 -21.75 1.22 7.82
C SER A 15 -21.75 0.00 6.90
N ALA A 16 -20.57 -0.63 6.80
CA ALA A 16 -20.43 -2.07 6.59
C ALA A 16 -19.48 -2.65 7.66
N GLU A 17 -19.87 -2.48 8.92
CA GLU A 17 -19.34 -3.28 10.01
C GLU A 17 -19.90 -4.71 9.87
N ASN A 18 -19.13 -5.71 10.32
CA ASN A 18 -19.47 -7.15 10.31
C ASN A 18 -19.45 -7.86 8.94
N LEU A 19 -18.25 -8.32 8.52
CA LEU A 19 -17.99 -9.72 8.13
C LEU A 19 -16.49 -9.92 7.85
N MET A 20 -15.72 -10.10 8.93
CA MET A 20 -14.35 -10.61 8.86
C MET A 20 -14.37 -12.13 9.09
N PRO A 21 -13.90 -12.97 8.14
CA PRO A 21 -13.55 -14.34 8.45
C PRO A 21 -12.33 -14.35 9.39
N THR A 22 -12.36 -15.22 10.40
CA THR A 22 -11.34 -15.29 11.45
C THR A 22 -9.96 -15.73 10.91
N PRO A 23 -8.85 -15.17 11.41
CA PRO A 23 -7.52 -15.66 11.08
C PRO A 23 -7.25 -16.98 11.82
N PRO A 24 -6.81 -18.06 11.13
CA PRO A 24 -6.36 -19.28 11.78
C PRO A 24 -4.94 -19.13 12.36
N GLY A 25 -4.66 -19.79 13.48
CA GLY A 25 -3.31 -20.12 13.91
C GLY A 25 -2.54 -19.02 14.66
N SER A 26 -2.79 -18.90 15.96
CA SER A 26 -1.88 -18.22 16.88
C SER A 26 -0.57 -19.02 17.02
N PHE A 27 0.51 -18.56 16.37
CA PHE A 27 1.85 -19.06 16.62
C PHE A 27 2.31 -18.71 18.04
N SER A 28 2.14 -19.66 18.96
CA SER A 28 2.58 -19.57 20.35
C SER A 28 4.10 -19.72 20.43
N CYS A 29 4.82 -18.60 20.37
CA CYS A 29 6.23 -18.55 20.72
C CYS A 29 6.38 -18.64 22.26
N ARG A 30 6.42 -19.86 22.79
CA ARG A 30 6.88 -20.11 24.17
C ARG A 30 8.29 -19.55 24.37
N PRO A 31 8.56 -18.72 25.40
CA PRO A 31 9.92 -18.57 25.90
C PRO A 31 10.35 -19.87 26.62
N PRO A 32 11.62 -20.28 26.54
CA PRO A 32 12.10 -21.48 27.22
C PRO A 32 12.26 -21.27 28.73
N SER A 33 11.89 -22.29 29.50
CA SER A 33 11.99 -22.32 30.97
C SER A 33 13.31 -22.93 31.44
N GLY A 34 13.87 -22.40 32.55
CA GLY A 34 15.02 -22.96 33.27
C GLY A 34 16.23 -22.00 33.31
N ARG A 35 17.00 -21.92 34.40
CA ARG A 35 17.11 -22.82 35.57
C ARG A 35 17.20 -22.03 36.89
N THR A 36 16.76 -22.67 37.97
CA THR A 36 17.02 -22.30 39.37
C THR A 36 18.39 -22.82 39.84
N ALA A 37 19.04 -22.14 40.80
CA ALA A 37 20.23 -22.65 41.51
C ALA A 37 20.37 -22.11 42.95
N ARG A 38 20.98 -22.92 43.82
CA ARG A 38 21.11 -22.87 45.30
C ARG A 38 22.52 -23.37 45.71
N GLU A 39 23.12 -23.05 46.86
CA GLU A 39 22.83 -22.07 47.92
C GLU A 39 24.06 -21.90 48.86
N GLY A 40 24.23 -20.73 49.48
CA GLY A 40 25.16 -20.53 50.61
C GLY A 40 25.61 -19.04 50.73
N LEU A 41 25.53 -18.34 51.88
CA LEU A 41 26.08 -18.59 53.24
C LEU A 41 27.63 -18.60 53.20
N GLN A 42 28.41 -17.79 53.96
CA GLN A 42 28.22 -16.86 55.11
C GLN A 42 29.17 -15.64 54.94
N GLY A 43 29.15 -14.54 55.71
CA GLY A 43 28.26 -14.08 56.78
C GLY A 43 28.84 -12.90 57.59
N LYS A 44 28.01 -12.32 58.48
CA LYS A 44 28.36 -11.51 59.69
C LYS A 44 29.23 -10.25 59.55
N HIS A 45 28.60 -9.08 59.72
CA HIS A 45 28.99 -8.18 60.83
C HIS A 45 27.77 -7.38 61.34
N VAL A 46 27.71 -7.16 62.65
CA VAL A 46 26.66 -6.38 63.34
C VAL A 46 27.19 -4.97 63.61
N SER A 47 26.35 -3.96 63.47
CA SER A 47 26.41 -2.71 64.24
C SER A 47 25.10 -1.95 64.06
N ASP A 48 24.36 -1.78 65.15
CA ASP A 48 23.17 -0.93 65.20
C ASP A 48 23.52 0.53 64.93
N LYS A 49 22.70 1.20 64.11
CA LYS A 49 22.51 2.65 64.16
C LYS A 49 21.21 3.09 63.52
N GLU A 50 20.29 3.47 64.40
CA GLU A 50 19.22 4.48 64.30
C GLU A 50 18.37 4.59 63.01
N HIS A 51 17.06 4.52 63.23
CA HIS A 51 16.04 4.68 62.20
C HIS A 51 16.00 6.11 61.64
N GLN A 52 16.27 6.26 60.34
CA GLN A 52 15.72 7.36 59.55
C GLN A 52 14.84 6.82 58.42
N VAL A 53 13.53 7.03 58.56
CA VAL A 53 12.53 6.71 57.53
C VAL A 53 12.67 7.70 56.37
N LYS A 54 13.48 7.35 55.38
CA LYS A 54 13.54 8.10 54.11
C LYS A 54 12.28 7.76 53.29
N PRO A 55 11.56 8.76 52.74
CA PRO A 55 10.36 8.49 51.94
C PRO A 55 10.71 7.70 50.69
N LYS A 56 10.00 6.60 50.44
CA LYS A 56 10.14 5.82 49.21
C LYS A 56 9.64 6.65 48.04
N THR A 57 10.54 7.19 47.22
CA THR A 57 10.18 7.82 45.96
C THR A 57 9.40 6.82 45.10
N PRO A 58 8.23 7.18 44.56
CA PRO A 58 7.52 6.30 43.64
C PRO A 58 8.42 6.01 42.45
N ARG A 59 8.68 4.73 42.16
CA ARG A 59 9.27 4.33 40.88
C ARG A 59 8.23 4.59 39.80
N THR A 60 8.27 5.78 39.21
CA THR A 60 7.46 6.12 38.05
C THR A 60 7.80 5.15 36.94
N MET A 61 6.96 4.13 36.75
CA MET A 61 7.04 3.28 35.57
C MET A 61 6.71 4.15 34.38
N MET A 62 7.75 4.61 33.67
CA MET A 62 7.60 5.19 32.35
C MET A 62 6.88 4.16 31.49
N LYS A 63 5.57 4.35 31.31
CA LYS A 63 4.79 3.57 30.34
C LYS A 63 5.52 3.76 29.01
N LYS A 64 6.08 2.66 28.48
CA LYS A 64 6.67 2.66 27.15
C LYS A 64 5.54 2.89 26.15
N VAL A 65 5.26 4.16 25.87
CA VAL A 65 4.37 4.56 24.79
C VAL A 65 5.06 4.06 23.53
N ASN A 66 4.54 2.99 22.94
CA ASN A 66 4.89 2.63 21.58
C ASN A 66 4.32 3.73 20.68
N ILE A 67 5.09 4.82 20.55
CA ILE A 67 4.92 5.79 19.48
C ILE A 67 5.33 5.05 18.21
N VAL A 68 4.37 4.28 17.68
CA VAL A 68 4.37 3.97 16.25
C VAL A 68 4.39 5.34 15.59
N MET A 69 5.53 5.68 14.98
CA MET A 69 5.63 6.80 14.07
C MET A 69 4.70 6.49 12.91
N LYS A 70 3.41 6.79 13.07
CA LYS A 70 2.50 6.96 11.94
C LYS A 70 3.18 8.03 11.10
N ALA A 71 3.72 7.63 9.95
CA ALA A 71 4.19 8.57 8.95
C ALA A 71 3.12 9.65 8.82
N THR A 72 3.51 10.91 9.00
CA THR A 72 2.58 12.04 8.97
C THR A 72 1.90 12.04 7.61
N HIS A 73 0.69 11.49 7.57
CA HIS A 73 -0.06 11.27 6.34
C HIS A 73 -0.55 12.65 5.91
N ALA A 74 0.29 13.32 5.12
CA ALA A 74 0.16 14.73 4.78
C ALA A 74 -0.94 15.01 3.75
N TRP A 75 -1.80 14.03 3.51
CA TRP A 75 -2.88 14.04 2.53
C TRP A 75 -4.13 13.41 3.14
N THR A 76 -5.28 13.89 2.71
CA THR A 76 -6.60 13.54 3.21
C THR A 76 -7.21 12.37 2.44
N GLN A 77 -8.32 11.82 2.93
CA GLN A 77 -9.13 10.86 2.16
C GLN A 77 -9.72 11.50 0.89
N GLU A 78 -9.89 12.82 0.86
CA GLU A 78 -10.36 13.55 -0.33
C GLU A 78 -9.27 13.61 -1.40
N ASP A 79 -7.99 13.79 -1.01
CA ASP A 79 -6.86 13.66 -1.94
C ASP A 79 -6.76 12.25 -2.52
N GLU A 80 -7.05 11.21 -1.72
CA GLU A 80 -7.12 9.81 -2.16
C GLU A 80 -8.25 9.56 -3.18
N LYS A 81 -9.43 10.15 -2.96
CA LYS A 81 -10.52 10.13 -3.93
C LYS A 81 -10.14 10.87 -5.22
N ARG A 82 -9.47 12.02 -5.12
CA ARG A 82 -9.01 12.82 -6.29
C ARG A 82 -7.95 12.11 -7.11
N LEU A 83 -6.94 11.52 -6.47
CA LEU A 83 -5.93 10.70 -7.16
C LEU A 83 -6.60 9.51 -7.84
N THR A 84 -7.48 8.79 -7.14
CA THR A 84 -8.19 7.63 -7.71
C THR A 84 -9.05 8.04 -8.90
N ALA A 85 -9.78 9.15 -8.81
CA ALA A 85 -10.57 9.68 -9.93
C ALA A 85 -9.72 10.04 -11.15
N ARG A 86 -8.55 10.65 -10.95
CA ARG A 86 -7.57 10.93 -12.03
C ARG A 86 -7.03 9.65 -12.68
N LEU A 87 -6.69 8.65 -11.88
CA LEU A 87 -6.25 7.35 -12.39
C LEU A 87 -7.35 6.64 -13.19
N VAL A 88 -8.61 6.69 -12.72
CA VAL A 88 -9.77 6.18 -13.47
C VAL A 88 -9.91 6.89 -14.81
N ASP A 89 -9.76 8.22 -14.87
CA ASP A 89 -9.87 8.99 -16.11
C ASP A 89 -8.75 8.67 -17.10
N ASN A 90 -7.50 8.55 -16.63
CA ASN A 90 -6.38 8.12 -17.48
C ASN A 90 -6.55 6.70 -18.01
N PHE A 91 -7.01 5.76 -17.19
CA PHE A 91 -7.28 4.39 -17.65
C PHE A 91 -8.47 4.34 -18.61
N TYR A 92 -9.51 5.14 -18.38
CA TYR A 92 -10.63 5.28 -19.30
C TYR A 92 -10.15 5.78 -20.68
N ASP A 93 -9.33 6.82 -20.72
CA ASP A 93 -8.74 7.35 -21.95
C ASP A 93 -7.87 6.30 -22.66
N LEU A 94 -7.05 5.55 -21.92
CA LEU A 94 -6.11 4.58 -22.50
C LEU A 94 -6.81 3.31 -23.01
N ILE A 95 -7.83 2.81 -22.32
CA ILE A 95 -8.54 1.60 -22.77
C ILE A 95 -9.39 1.90 -24.03
N ASN A 96 -9.77 3.16 -24.26
CA ASN A 96 -10.44 3.59 -25.49
C ASN A 96 -9.49 3.89 -26.67
N ARG A 97 -8.16 3.76 -26.50
CA ARG A 97 -7.13 3.99 -27.52
C ARG A 97 -6.69 2.73 -28.26
N SER A 98 -5.90 2.90 -29.32
CA SER A 98 -5.29 1.81 -30.09
C SER A 98 -3.81 1.62 -29.74
N GLU A 99 -3.23 0.50 -30.15
CA GLU A 99 -1.78 0.26 -30.07
C GLU A 99 -0.99 1.16 -31.05
N GLU A 100 -1.67 1.62 -32.11
CA GLU A 100 -1.16 2.51 -33.17
C GLU A 100 -0.92 3.95 -32.67
N ASP A 101 -1.53 4.36 -31.56
CA ASP A 101 -1.31 5.67 -30.93
C ASP A 101 0.14 5.90 -30.46
N GLY A 102 0.95 4.83 -30.43
CA GLY A 102 2.40 4.89 -30.21
C GLY A 102 2.78 5.32 -28.79
N LEU A 103 2.03 4.85 -27.80
CA LEU A 103 2.24 5.13 -26.38
C LEU A 103 3.08 4.04 -25.72
N TYR A 104 4.02 4.43 -24.87
CA TYR A 104 4.94 3.52 -24.19
C TYR A 104 5.00 3.85 -22.71
N TRP A 105 4.87 2.82 -21.87
CA TRP A 105 5.12 2.93 -20.43
C TRP A 105 6.62 3.00 -20.15
N THR A 106 7.05 3.91 -19.26
CA THR A 106 8.46 4.03 -18.83
C THR A 106 8.74 3.51 -17.43
N ALA A 107 7.73 3.43 -16.56
CA ALA A 107 7.90 2.93 -15.20
C ALA A 107 8.02 1.40 -15.15
N SER A 108 8.11 0.83 -13.96
CA SER A 108 8.11 -0.63 -13.81
C SER A 108 6.76 -1.25 -14.21
N GLN A 109 6.80 -2.49 -14.72
CA GLN A 109 5.59 -3.28 -14.99
C GLN A 109 4.76 -3.48 -13.69
N CYS A 110 5.43 -3.70 -12.55
CA CYS A 110 4.76 -3.83 -11.26
C CYS A 110 3.89 -2.61 -10.94
N ASP A 111 4.39 -1.41 -11.24
CA ASP A 111 3.68 -0.17 -10.96
C ASP A 111 2.44 -0.03 -11.84
N LEU A 112 2.53 -0.37 -13.14
CA LEU A 112 1.37 -0.36 -14.04
C LEU A 112 0.26 -1.30 -13.54
N ILE A 113 0.63 -2.48 -13.06
CA ILE A 113 -0.32 -3.47 -12.51
C ILE A 113 -0.90 -3.01 -11.16
N GLU A 114 -0.12 -2.33 -10.32
CA GLU A 114 -0.62 -1.72 -9.08
C GLU A 114 -1.63 -0.59 -9.38
N LEU A 115 -1.37 0.27 -10.39
CA LEU A 115 -2.35 1.27 -10.86
C LEU A 115 -3.63 0.61 -11.39
N ALA A 116 -3.49 -0.41 -12.24
CA ALA A 116 -4.62 -1.15 -12.79
C ALA A 116 -5.48 -1.75 -11.66
N HIS A 117 -4.84 -2.26 -10.60
CA HIS A 117 -5.55 -2.78 -9.43
C HIS A 117 -6.23 -1.67 -8.62
N ILE A 118 -5.59 -0.51 -8.42
CA ILE A 118 -6.23 0.65 -7.76
C ILE A 118 -7.50 1.06 -8.52
N VAL A 119 -7.41 1.21 -9.83
CA VAL A 119 -8.53 1.59 -10.71
C VAL A 119 -9.62 0.52 -10.69
N TRP A 120 -9.27 -0.77 -10.79
CA TRP A 120 -10.21 -1.88 -10.68
C TRP A 120 -10.96 -1.87 -9.33
N THR A 121 -10.24 -1.71 -8.20
CA THR A 121 -10.89 -1.66 -6.87
C THR A 121 -11.83 -0.46 -6.66
N SER A 122 -11.75 0.58 -7.50
CA SER A 122 -12.70 1.70 -7.44
C SER A 122 -14.08 1.36 -8.03
N GLY A 123 -14.19 0.27 -8.82
CA GLY A 123 -15.40 -0.14 -9.51
C GLY A 123 -15.91 0.85 -10.58
N ALA A 124 -15.14 1.89 -10.92
CA ALA A 124 -15.62 3.00 -11.76
C ALA A 124 -15.46 2.79 -13.28
N LEU A 125 -14.74 1.75 -13.71
CA LEU A 125 -14.62 1.39 -15.14
C LEU A 125 -15.69 0.37 -15.54
N MET A 126 -16.59 0.74 -16.45
CA MET A 126 -17.73 -0.09 -16.87
C MET A 126 -17.61 -0.57 -18.32
N ASP A 127 -17.93 -1.85 -18.56
CA ASP A 127 -18.05 -2.44 -19.89
C ASP A 127 -19.19 -1.82 -20.73
N ARG A 128 -19.29 -2.24 -21.99
CA ARG A 128 -20.34 -1.81 -22.93
C ARG A 128 -21.78 -2.02 -22.41
N ARG A 129 -21.96 -2.97 -21.48
CA ARG A 129 -23.23 -3.37 -20.87
C ARG A 129 -23.48 -2.67 -19.52
N GLY A 130 -22.60 -1.75 -19.12
CA GLY A 130 -22.70 -1.01 -17.86
C GLY A 130 -22.26 -1.81 -16.61
N ARG A 131 -21.55 -2.93 -16.77
CA ARG A 131 -21.05 -3.75 -15.66
C ARG A 131 -19.59 -3.40 -15.35
N PRO A 132 -19.12 -3.43 -14.08
CA PRO A 132 -17.71 -3.22 -13.78
C PRO A 132 -16.81 -4.17 -14.58
N MET A 133 -15.75 -3.64 -15.19
CA MET A 133 -14.78 -4.45 -15.91
C MET A 133 -13.98 -5.33 -14.95
N ASP A 134 -13.68 -6.55 -15.37
CA ASP A 134 -12.80 -7.43 -14.61
C ASP A 134 -11.33 -6.97 -14.68
N PHE A 135 -10.55 -7.36 -13.68
CA PHE A 135 -9.16 -6.92 -13.54
C PHE A 135 -8.29 -7.38 -14.72
N GLN A 136 -8.55 -8.57 -15.28
CA GLN A 136 -7.74 -9.13 -16.35
C GLN A 136 -7.97 -8.40 -17.67
N THR A 137 -9.21 -8.06 -18.02
CA THR A 137 -9.55 -7.22 -19.18
C THR A 137 -8.90 -5.83 -19.10
N ILE A 138 -8.91 -5.21 -17.92
CA ILE A 138 -8.24 -3.92 -17.69
C ILE A 138 -6.72 -4.05 -17.93
N VAL A 139 -6.09 -5.07 -17.36
CA VAL A 139 -4.65 -5.34 -17.52
C VAL A 139 -4.28 -5.66 -18.98
N HIS A 140 -5.06 -6.51 -19.65
CA HIS A 140 -4.84 -6.89 -21.04
C HIS A 140 -4.88 -5.66 -21.97
N HIS A 141 -5.91 -4.81 -21.83
CA HIS A 141 -6.02 -3.60 -22.64
C HIS A 141 -4.90 -2.58 -22.35
N ILE A 142 -4.58 -2.32 -21.07
CA ILE A 142 -3.57 -1.31 -20.72
C ILE A 142 -2.15 -1.75 -21.12
N CYS A 143 -1.82 -3.03 -20.94
CA CYS A 143 -0.52 -3.58 -21.34
C CYS A 143 -0.34 -3.51 -22.86
N ARG A 144 -1.38 -3.85 -23.64
CA ARG A 144 -1.33 -3.75 -25.11
C ARG A 144 -1.14 -2.31 -25.59
N VAL A 145 -1.96 -1.36 -25.12
CA VAL A 145 -1.90 0.05 -25.54
C VAL A 145 -0.58 0.72 -25.16
N LEU A 146 0.02 0.35 -24.03
CA LEU A 146 1.29 0.91 -23.54
C LEU A 146 2.54 0.09 -23.91
N HIS A 147 2.41 -0.91 -24.80
CA HIS A 147 3.51 -1.77 -25.27
C HIS A 147 4.26 -2.55 -24.17
N VAL A 148 3.58 -2.83 -23.06
CA VAL A 148 4.10 -3.60 -21.92
C VAL A 148 3.73 -5.08 -22.08
N HIS A 149 4.65 -5.99 -21.76
CA HIS A 149 4.34 -7.42 -21.73
C HIS A 149 3.28 -7.70 -20.65
N GLU A 150 2.21 -8.43 -21.00
CA GLU A 150 1.17 -8.81 -20.04
C GLU A 150 1.71 -9.90 -19.08
N PRO A 151 1.62 -9.72 -17.75
CA PRO A 151 2.06 -10.75 -16.82
C PRO A 151 1.05 -11.91 -16.77
N ARG A 152 1.53 -13.16 -16.88
CA ARG A 152 0.71 -14.38 -16.88
C ARG A 152 -0.27 -14.50 -15.71
N ASN A 153 0.03 -13.89 -14.56
CA ASN A 153 -0.89 -13.78 -13.43
C ASN A 153 -0.78 -12.39 -12.79
N PRO A 154 -1.64 -11.42 -13.17
CA PRO A 154 -1.62 -10.06 -12.62
C PRO A 154 -1.88 -10.03 -11.11
N SER A 155 -2.74 -10.91 -10.59
CA SER A 155 -3.08 -11.00 -9.15
C SER A 155 -1.88 -11.44 -8.29
N SER A 156 -1.03 -12.32 -8.82
CA SER A 156 0.25 -12.67 -8.17
C SER A 156 1.20 -11.48 -8.12
N VAL A 157 1.25 -10.64 -9.17
CA VAL A 157 2.07 -9.41 -9.16
C VAL A 157 1.58 -8.45 -8.07
N VAL A 158 0.27 -8.20 -7.97
CA VAL A 158 -0.30 -7.34 -6.91
C VAL A 158 0.01 -7.89 -5.52
N SER A 159 -0.16 -9.20 -5.31
CA SER A 159 0.14 -9.84 -4.02
C SER A 159 1.63 -9.73 -3.67
N ALA A 160 2.52 -9.95 -4.64
CA ALA A 160 3.96 -9.82 -4.46
C ALA A 160 4.39 -8.36 -4.19
N VAL A 161 3.74 -7.38 -4.81
CA VAL A 161 3.94 -5.94 -4.54
C VAL A 161 3.52 -5.59 -3.10
N ARG A 162 2.32 -6.02 -2.69
CA ARG A 162 1.77 -5.79 -1.34
C ARG A 162 2.56 -6.47 -0.22
N ALA A 163 3.23 -7.59 -0.50
CA ALA A 163 4.05 -8.30 0.47
C ALA A 163 5.41 -7.62 0.76
N ARG A 164 5.81 -6.58 -0.01
CA ARG A 164 7.09 -5.90 0.14
C ARG A 164 7.15 -5.05 1.41
N LYS A 165 8.03 -5.42 2.34
CA LYS A 165 8.38 -4.62 3.53
C LYS A 165 9.49 -3.60 3.22
N ASN A 166 9.32 -2.83 2.16
CA ASN A 166 10.37 -1.97 1.62
C ASN A 166 10.51 -0.65 2.41
N VAL A 167 11.52 -0.56 3.27
CA VAL A 167 11.87 0.69 3.99
C VAL A 167 12.31 1.82 3.03
N ARG A 168 12.86 1.48 1.85
CA ARG A 168 13.42 2.44 0.89
C ARG A 168 12.46 2.91 -0.21
N VAL A 169 11.42 2.15 -0.52
CA VAL A 169 10.46 2.44 -1.61
C VAL A 169 9.07 2.01 -1.16
N GLY A 170 8.26 2.99 -0.76
CA GLY A 170 6.89 2.76 -0.31
C GLY A 170 5.92 2.35 -1.45
N PRO A 171 4.68 1.97 -1.10
CA PRO A 171 3.61 1.65 -2.05
C PRO A 171 3.42 2.73 -3.12
N LEU A 172 3.01 2.34 -4.33
CA LEU A 172 2.89 3.30 -5.45
C LEU A 172 1.91 4.43 -5.15
N ARG A 173 0.81 4.14 -4.44
CA ARG A 173 -0.15 5.15 -3.99
C ARG A 173 0.50 6.25 -3.17
N GLU A 174 1.41 5.91 -2.25
CA GLU A 174 2.13 6.89 -1.43
C GLU A 174 3.11 7.71 -2.26
N ARG A 175 3.81 7.09 -3.22
CA ARG A 175 4.69 7.80 -4.15
C ARG A 175 3.91 8.83 -4.98
N TYR A 176 2.77 8.43 -5.53
CA TYR A 176 1.92 9.32 -6.32
C TYR A 176 1.31 10.44 -5.47
N MET A 177 0.95 10.17 -4.21
CA MET A 177 0.51 11.21 -3.28
C MET A 177 1.57 12.26 -3.00
N GLN A 178 2.83 11.86 -2.83
CA GLN A 178 3.94 12.80 -2.65
C GLN A 178 4.14 13.69 -3.88
N LEU A 179 3.99 13.14 -5.10
CA LEU A 179 4.06 13.93 -6.33
C LEU A 179 2.92 14.95 -6.44
N VAL A 180 1.68 14.55 -6.12
CA VAL A 180 0.51 15.44 -6.16
C VAL A 180 0.60 16.54 -5.10
N THR A 181 0.96 16.19 -3.86
CA THR A 181 0.89 17.13 -2.72
C THR A 181 2.13 18.00 -2.54
N LYS A 182 3.35 17.46 -2.77
CA LYS A 182 4.60 18.19 -2.53
C LYS A 182 5.20 18.81 -3.79
N ALA A 183 5.05 18.14 -4.94
CA ALA A 183 5.57 18.64 -6.22
C ALA A 183 4.48 19.31 -7.07
N HIS A 184 3.23 19.38 -6.58
CA HIS A 184 2.05 19.90 -7.28
C HIS A 184 1.79 19.27 -8.66
N ILE A 185 2.35 18.08 -8.90
CA ILE A 185 2.18 17.34 -10.16
C ILE A 185 0.76 16.80 -10.18
N GLN A 186 -0.09 17.48 -10.94
CA GLN A 186 -1.51 17.15 -11.07
C GLN A 186 -1.74 15.71 -11.57
N ASP A 187 -0.92 15.25 -12.50
CA ASP A 187 -1.05 13.91 -13.09
C ASP A 187 0.29 13.16 -13.11
N PRO A 188 0.62 12.40 -12.04
CA PRO A 188 1.87 11.66 -11.98
C PRO A 188 1.92 10.48 -12.96
N MET A 189 0.78 9.92 -13.37
CA MET A 189 0.73 8.78 -14.29
C MET A 189 1.13 9.19 -15.71
N ARG A 190 0.76 10.39 -16.15
CA ARG A 190 1.10 10.89 -17.50
C ARG A 190 2.59 11.19 -17.69
N LEU A 191 3.36 11.35 -16.62
CA LEU A 191 4.82 11.47 -16.71
C LEU A 191 5.48 10.15 -17.12
N GLU A 192 4.83 9.02 -16.83
CA GLU A 192 5.32 7.66 -17.12
C GLU A 192 4.87 7.14 -18.50
N ILE A 193 4.26 7.99 -19.33
CA ILE A 193 3.77 7.65 -20.67
C ILE A 193 4.47 8.53 -21.70
N ARG A 194 5.26 7.90 -22.57
CA ARG A 194 5.93 8.57 -23.70
C ARG A 194 5.22 8.27 -25.01
N ARG A 195 5.29 9.23 -25.95
CA ARG A 195 4.82 9.09 -27.33
C ARG A 195 6.03 9.16 -28.28
N GLY A 196 6.14 8.25 -29.24
CA GLY A 196 7.23 8.25 -30.22
C GLY A 196 7.64 6.84 -30.70
N ARG A 197 8.79 6.72 -31.39
CA ARG A 197 9.34 5.39 -31.72
C ARG A 197 9.77 4.66 -30.44
N ARG A 198 9.37 3.39 -30.34
CA ARG A 198 9.83 2.41 -29.34
C ARG A 198 11.35 2.57 -29.13
N PRO A 199 11.86 2.88 -27.92
CA PRO A 199 13.29 2.82 -27.69
C PRO A 199 13.74 1.39 -27.96
N GLY A 200 14.73 1.23 -28.84
CA GLY A 200 15.24 -0.08 -29.19
C GLY A 200 15.73 -0.78 -27.93
N ARG A 201 15.13 -1.92 -27.59
CA ARG A 201 15.71 -2.83 -26.60
C ARG A 201 16.97 -3.42 -27.21
N THR A 202 18.11 -2.80 -26.93
CA THR A 202 19.40 -3.50 -26.91
C THR A 202 19.27 -4.60 -25.86
N PHE A 203 19.48 -5.84 -26.29
CA PHE A 203 19.45 -7.03 -25.45
C PHE A 203 20.66 -7.08 -24.51
#